data_AF-A0A956Q9G4-F1
#
_entry.id   AF-A0A956Q9G4-F1
#
_cell.length_a   1.000
_cell.length_b   1.000
_cell.length_c   1.000
_cell.angle_alpha   90.00
_cell.angle_beta   90.00
_cell.angle_gamma   90.00
#
_symmetry.space_group_name_H-M   'P 1'
#
loop_
_entity.id
_entity.type
_entity.pdbx_description
1 polymer ?
#
loop_
_entity_poly.entity_id
_entity_poly.type
_entity_poly.pdbx_seq_one_letter_code
_entity_poly.pdbx_strand_id
1 'polypeptide(L)'
;MRLRLLFLSLVSTAALAAGLTTEVVEKSFPGEESLGYFGGCSLACALPWTTTASGHLPASGALAYGPDQATDVDFATCWAVAQGPGAWLEMSLGNPDEKQRAPWRAVSLVNGYAKTPELWKKNSRVKTLEVSLNGKSLGRVVLKDTASVQSIHLPDTEVGYPDKIRLTIIDTYPGTAYADTCISEVILEGAH
;
A
#
# COMPACT_ATOMS: atom_id res chain seq x y z
N MET A 1 -53.84 10.35 20.90
CA MET A 1 -52.48 10.95 20.91
C MET A 1 -51.53 9.94 20.29
N ARG A 2 -51.13 10.12 19.02
CA ARG A 2 -50.30 9.15 18.27
C ARG A 2 -48.82 9.42 18.54
N LEU A 3 -48.13 8.48 19.18
CA LEU A 3 -46.70 8.57 19.44
C LEU A 3 -45.94 7.91 18.28
N ARG A 4 -45.35 8.71 17.39
CA ARG A 4 -44.35 8.26 16.41
C ARG A 4 -42.99 8.31 17.10
N LEU A 5 -42.36 7.16 17.38
CA LEU A 5 -40.91 7.11 17.63
C LEU A 5 -40.20 6.74 16.32
N LEU A 6 -39.30 7.64 15.91
CA LEU A 6 -38.46 7.51 14.74
C LEU A 6 -37.44 6.37 14.94
N PHE A 7 -37.35 5.49 13.95
CA PHE A 7 -36.17 4.65 13.76
C PHE A 7 -35.04 5.53 13.24
N LEU A 8 -34.04 5.79 14.09
CA LEU A 8 -32.76 6.36 13.64
C LEU A 8 -31.95 5.23 13.00
N SER A 9 -32.03 5.09 11.68
CA SER A 9 -31.07 4.26 10.95
C SER A 9 -29.71 4.96 11.00
N LEU A 10 -28.74 4.38 11.73
CA LEU A 10 -27.34 4.73 11.54
C LEU A 10 -26.93 4.30 10.13
N VAL A 11 -27.02 5.22 9.18
CA VAL A 11 -26.29 5.11 7.93
C VAL A 11 -24.83 5.39 8.29
N SER A 12 -24.00 4.35 8.29
CA SER A 12 -22.55 4.50 8.31
C SER A 12 -22.14 5.23 7.05
N THR A 13 -22.04 6.55 7.13
CA THR A 13 -21.42 7.35 6.08
C THR A 13 -19.93 7.04 6.09
N ALA A 14 -19.50 6.07 5.27
CA ALA A 14 -18.14 6.07 4.78
C ALA A 14 -18.00 7.36 3.97
N ALA A 15 -17.42 8.39 4.58
CA ALA A 15 -17.02 9.57 3.86
C ALA A 15 -15.95 9.16 2.85
N LEU A 16 -16.35 8.98 1.58
CA LEU A 16 -15.40 9.03 0.47
C LEU A 16 -14.98 10.50 0.32
N ALA A 17 -13.80 10.82 0.85
CA ALA A 17 -12.99 11.95 0.42
C ALA A 17 -11.60 11.35 0.15
N ALA A 18 -10.84 11.65 -0.90
CA ALA A 18 -11.04 12.48 -2.09
C ALA A 18 -10.09 11.95 -3.19
N GLY A 19 -10.43 12.11 -4.48
CA GLY A 19 -9.48 12.07 -5.61
C GLY A 19 -8.68 10.79 -5.91
N LEU A 20 -8.62 9.80 -5.00
CA LEU A 20 -7.85 8.58 -5.22
C LEU A 20 -8.56 7.66 -6.21
N THR A 21 -7.82 7.16 -7.20
CA THR A 21 -8.32 6.17 -8.16
C THR A 21 -7.34 5.03 -8.30
N THR A 22 -7.85 3.82 -8.51
CA THR A 22 -7.02 2.62 -8.69
C THR A 22 -7.04 2.17 -10.14
N GLU A 23 -5.87 1.97 -10.72
CA GLU A 23 -5.67 1.38 -12.04
C GLU A 23 -4.88 0.08 -11.93
N VAL A 24 -5.13 -0.88 -12.84
CA VAL A 24 -4.29 -2.08 -12.99
C VAL A 24 -3.41 -1.86 -14.21
N VAL A 25 -2.10 -1.77 -13.99
CA VAL A 25 -1.13 -1.42 -15.04
C VAL A 25 -0.67 -2.66 -15.81
N GLU A 26 -0.47 -3.77 -15.11
CA GLU A 26 -0.10 -5.04 -15.72
C GLU A 26 -1.26 -6.04 -15.62
N LYS A 27 -1.38 -6.96 -16.58
CA LYS A 27 -2.45 -7.98 -16.58
C LYS A 27 -1.95 -9.41 -16.33
N SER A 28 -0.65 -9.58 -16.18
CA SER A 28 0.00 -10.86 -15.86
C SER A 28 0.36 -10.95 -14.37
N PHE A 29 0.63 -12.17 -13.91
CA PHE A 29 1.28 -12.37 -12.62
C PHE A 29 2.74 -11.90 -12.76
N PRO A 30 3.25 -11.11 -11.80
CA PRO A 30 4.58 -10.54 -11.92
C PRO A 30 5.65 -11.64 -12.09
N GLY A 31 6.52 -11.48 -13.08
CA GLY A 31 7.74 -12.28 -13.24
C GLY A 31 8.91 -11.70 -12.46
N GLU A 32 10.09 -12.32 -12.57
CA GLU A 32 11.33 -11.86 -11.90
C GLU A 32 11.83 -10.48 -12.38
N GLU A 33 11.27 -9.89 -13.44
CA GLU A 33 11.71 -8.58 -13.99
C GLU A 33 11.00 -7.38 -13.33
N SER A 34 11.26 -7.13 -12.06
CA SER A 34 10.59 -6.14 -11.20
C SER A 34 10.60 -4.67 -11.67
N LEU A 35 11.68 -4.19 -12.32
CA LEU A 35 11.84 -2.76 -12.66
C LEU A 35 11.05 -2.31 -13.91
N GLY A 36 10.75 -3.22 -14.84
CA GLY A 36 10.03 -2.89 -16.08
C GLY A 36 8.53 -2.64 -15.87
N TYR A 37 8.01 -3.03 -14.70
CA TYR A 37 6.56 -3.04 -14.41
C TYR A 37 6.02 -1.75 -13.82
N PHE A 38 6.87 -0.95 -13.18
CA PHE A 38 6.50 0.38 -12.70
C PHE A 38 6.79 1.39 -13.80
N GLY A 39 5.80 1.58 -14.69
CA GLY A 39 5.91 2.45 -15.87
C GLY A 39 6.07 3.96 -15.60
N GLY A 40 6.43 4.35 -14.38
CA GLY A 40 6.56 5.74 -13.93
C GLY A 40 7.95 6.05 -13.36
N CYS A 41 8.30 7.34 -13.30
CA CYS A 41 9.50 7.80 -12.60
C CYS A 41 9.30 7.61 -11.09
N SER A 42 10.20 6.85 -10.46
CA SER A 42 10.17 6.69 -9.01
C SER A 42 10.42 8.04 -8.33
N LEU A 43 9.60 8.37 -7.34
CA LEU A 43 9.78 9.54 -6.49
C LEU A 43 11.16 9.53 -5.82
N ALA A 44 11.76 8.35 -5.64
CA ALA A 44 13.09 8.16 -5.06
C ALA A 44 14.19 8.93 -5.82
N CYS A 45 14.00 9.23 -7.11
CA CYS A 45 14.95 10.01 -7.91
C CYS A 45 15.11 11.45 -7.41
N ALA A 46 14.07 12.03 -6.79
CA ALA A 46 14.09 13.37 -6.22
C ALA A 46 14.05 13.36 -4.69
N LEU A 47 13.39 12.36 -4.11
CA LEU A 47 13.16 12.23 -2.68
C LEU A 47 13.38 10.77 -2.28
N PRO A 48 14.62 10.36 -1.94
CA PRO A 48 14.84 9.04 -1.36
C PRO A 48 14.01 8.90 -0.08
N TRP A 49 13.65 7.68 0.29
CA TRP A 49 12.90 7.43 1.51
C TRP A 49 13.48 6.27 2.31
N THR A 50 13.10 6.23 3.58
CA THR A 50 13.27 5.06 4.44
C THR A 50 11.89 4.48 4.77
N THR A 51 11.82 3.16 4.90
CA THR A 51 10.56 2.45 5.13
C THR A 51 10.54 1.89 6.56
N THR A 52 9.42 2.07 7.25
CA THR A 52 9.16 1.48 8.57
C THR A 52 7.77 0.83 8.58
N ALA A 53 7.49 -0.02 9.55
CA ALA A 53 6.19 -0.67 9.68
C ALA A 53 5.74 -0.77 11.13
N SER A 54 4.44 -0.99 11.34
CA SER A 54 3.86 -1.27 12.66
C SER A 54 4.36 -2.56 13.30
N GLY A 55 4.91 -3.46 12.49
CA GLY A 55 5.40 -4.78 12.86
C GLY A 55 5.58 -5.65 11.62
N HIS A 56 6.11 -6.85 11.82
CA HIS A 56 6.25 -7.86 10.78
C HIS A 56 6.38 -9.26 11.39
N LEU A 57 6.20 -10.30 10.57
CA LEU A 57 6.49 -11.67 10.95
C LEU A 57 7.98 -11.86 11.25
N PRO A 58 8.35 -12.79 12.16
CA PRO A 58 9.74 -13.13 12.39
C PRO A 58 10.35 -13.77 11.14
N ALA A 59 11.65 -13.56 10.96
CA ALA A 59 12.40 -14.23 9.90
C ALA A 59 12.32 -15.76 10.04
N SER A 60 12.31 -16.46 8.91
CA SER A 60 12.24 -17.93 8.86
C SER A 60 13.30 -18.47 7.91
N GLY A 61 14.39 -18.99 8.47
CA GLY A 61 15.55 -19.42 7.69
C GLY A 61 16.17 -18.22 6.97
N ALA A 62 16.26 -18.29 5.64
CA ALA A 62 16.77 -17.20 4.80
C ALA A 62 15.70 -16.14 4.44
N LEU A 63 14.45 -16.34 4.84
CA LEU A 63 13.34 -15.43 4.50
C LEU A 63 13.22 -14.33 5.55
N ALA A 64 13.18 -13.08 5.08
CA ALA A 64 12.82 -11.90 5.86
C ALA A 64 11.41 -11.42 5.46
N TYR A 65 10.74 -10.71 6.36
CA TYR A 65 9.38 -10.20 6.14
C TYR A 65 9.22 -8.73 6.58
N GLY A 66 10.34 -8.02 6.73
CA GLY A 66 10.37 -6.65 7.24
C GLY A 66 9.84 -5.62 6.23
N PRO A 67 9.80 -4.33 6.61
CA PRO A 67 9.37 -3.25 5.72
C PRO A 67 10.22 -3.14 4.45
N ASP A 68 11.52 -3.49 4.52
CA ASP A 68 12.43 -3.40 3.38
C ASP A 68 12.01 -4.33 2.23
N GLN A 69 11.40 -5.47 2.53
CA GLN A 69 10.87 -6.45 1.57
C GLN A 69 9.60 -5.99 0.85
N ALA A 70 9.11 -4.78 1.13
CA ALA A 70 8.08 -4.13 0.33
C ALA A 70 8.66 -3.02 -0.54
N THR A 71 9.97 -2.76 -0.52
CA THR A 71 10.62 -1.68 -1.27
C THR A 71 11.99 -2.10 -1.83
N ASP A 72 12.28 -3.40 -1.90
CA ASP A 72 13.56 -3.95 -2.34
C ASP A 72 13.60 -4.27 -3.84
N VAL A 73 12.50 -4.01 -4.56
CA VAL A 73 12.38 -4.26 -6.00
C VAL A 73 12.50 -5.76 -6.31
N ASP A 74 12.13 -6.64 -5.38
CA ASP A 74 12.03 -8.08 -5.56
C ASP A 74 10.62 -8.58 -5.20
N PHE A 75 9.80 -8.81 -6.23
CA PHE A 75 8.42 -9.28 -6.08
C PHE A 75 8.31 -10.69 -5.49
N ALA A 76 9.42 -11.42 -5.41
CA ALA A 76 9.49 -12.72 -4.75
C ALA A 76 9.69 -12.60 -3.23
N THR A 77 9.82 -11.39 -2.69
CA THR A 77 9.78 -11.12 -1.25
C THR A 77 8.48 -10.37 -0.87
N CYS A 78 8.26 -10.16 0.43
CA CYS A 78 7.17 -9.30 0.90
C CYS A 78 7.36 -8.82 2.33
N TRP A 79 6.82 -7.64 2.64
CA TRP A 79 6.45 -7.32 4.01
C TRP A 79 5.24 -8.16 4.41
N ALA A 80 5.31 -8.83 5.57
CA ALA A 80 4.23 -9.69 6.06
C ALA A 80 3.87 -9.42 7.51
N VAL A 81 2.58 -9.41 7.82
CA VAL A 81 2.04 -9.24 9.18
C VAL A 81 0.99 -10.29 9.50
N ALA A 82 0.80 -10.58 10.79
CA ALA A 82 -0.29 -11.43 11.24
C ALA A 82 -1.64 -10.71 11.06
N GLN A 83 -2.58 -11.36 10.36
CA GLN A 83 -3.99 -10.97 10.19
C GLN A 83 -4.28 -9.70 9.36
N GLY A 84 -3.42 -8.69 9.30
CA GLY A 84 -3.53 -7.54 8.38
C GLY A 84 -4.13 -6.26 8.99
N PRO A 85 -5.44 -6.18 9.32
CA PRO A 85 -6.08 -4.94 9.74
C PRO A 85 -5.38 -4.20 10.88
N GLY A 86 -5.19 -2.90 10.70
CA GLY A 86 -4.51 -2.01 11.63
C GLY A 86 -2.98 -1.96 11.46
N ALA A 87 -2.40 -2.91 10.72
CA ALA A 87 -0.98 -2.82 10.36
C ALA A 87 -0.74 -1.72 9.33
N TRP A 88 0.45 -1.12 9.38
CA TRP A 88 0.82 -0.04 8.48
C TRP A 88 2.29 -0.12 8.04
N LEU A 89 2.55 0.44 6.86
CA LEU A 89 3.87 0.70 6.29
C LEU A 89 4.00 2.22 6.07
N GLU A 90 5.12 2.83 6.48
CA GLU A 90 5.37 4.27 6.43
C GLU A 90 6.69 4.58 5.75
N MET A 91 6.65 5.40 4.70
CA MET A 91 7.81 5.96 4.02
C MET A 91 8.05 7.38 4.51
N SER A 92 9.24 7.62 5.07
CA SER A 92 9.71 8.97 5.46
C SER A 92 10.56 9.55 4.36
N LEU A 93 10.16 10.71 3.81
CA LEU A 93 10.71 11.26 2.58
C LEU A 93 11.86 12.25 2.81
N GLY A 94 12.84 12.19 1.90
CA GLY A 94 13.94 13.15 1.78
C GLY A 94 14.92 13.13 2.94
N ASN A 95 15.87 14.06 2.88
CA ASN A 95 16.89 14.26 3.90
C ASN A 95 16.72 15.64 4.55
N PRO A 96 17.04 15.80 5.84
CA PRO A 96 16.97 17.11 6.52
C PRO A 96 17.83 18.19 5.86
N ASP A 97 18.91 17.79 5.18
CA ASP A 97 19.83 18.70 4.50
C ASP A 97 19.34 19.12 3.09
N GLU A 98 18.30 18.47 2.57
CA GLU A 98 17.76 18.69 1.22
C GLU A 98 16.29 19.11 1.29
N LYS A 99 16.01 20.41 1.06
CA LYS A 99 14.66 20.97 1.11
C LYS A 99 13.90 20.88 -0.22
N GLN A 100 14.29 19.93 -1.08
CA GLN A 100 13.60 19.71 -2.34
C GLN A 100 12.15 19.27 -2.07
N ARG A 101 11.23 19.79 -2.89
CA ARG A 101 9.88 19.24 -3.01
C ARG A 101 9.73 18.66 -4.41
N ALA A 102 8.89 17.65 -4.52
CA ALA A 102 8.62 16.98 -5.77
C ALA A 102 7.15 16.57 -5.85
N PRO A 103 6.56 16.51 -7.05
CA PRO A 103 5.21 16.01 -7.21
C PRO A 103 5.17 14.52 -6.88
N TRP A 104 4.19 14.11 -6.06
CA TRP A 104 3.84 12.72 -5.79
C TRP A 104 2.53 12.41 -6.51
N ARG A 105 2.57 11.45 -7.44
CA ARG A 105 1.51 11.18 -8.41
C ARG A 105 0.74 9.91 -8.10
N ALA A 106 1.43 8.85 -7.69
CA ALA A 106 0.79 7.57 -7.41
C ALA A 106 1.54 6.75 -6.35
N VAL A 107 0.84 5.74 -5.84
CA VAL A 107 1.44 4.59 -5.15
C VAL A 107 1.19 3.36 -6.01
N SER A 108 2.26 2.79 -6.56
CA SER A 108 2.17 1.51 -7.26
C SER A 108 2.57 0.38 -6.34
N LEU A 109 1.85 -0.74 -6.40
CA LEU A 109 2.07 -1.86 -5.49
C LEU A 109 1.76 -3.22 -6.11
N VAL A 110 2.39 -4.24 -5.53
CA VAL A 110 2.10 -5.67 -5.77
C VAL A 110 1.47 -6.24 -4.50
N ASN A 111 0.19 -6.60 -4.59
CA ASN A 111 -0.63 -7.00 -3.46
C ASN A 111 -0.55 -8.51 -3.18
N GLY A 112 -0.29 -8.91 -1.93
CA GLY A 112 -0.11 -10.32 -1.54
C GLY A 112 1.33 -10.79 -1.64
N TYR A 113 1.57 -12.06 -1.29
CA TYR A 113 2.89 -12.69 -1.41
C TYR A 113 3.08 -13.22 -2.83
N ALA A 114 3.60 -12.38 -3.72
CA ALA A 114 3.61 -12.60 -5.16
C ALA A 114 4.75 -13.49 -5.67
N LYS A 115 5.47 -14.20 -4.78
CA LYS A 115 6.52 -15.15 -5.18
C LYS A 115 6.04 -16.26 -6.11
N THR A 116 4.87 -16.83 -5.83
CA THR A 116 4.21 -17.77 -6.74
C THR A 116 2.69 -17.62 -6.66
N PRO A 117 1.92 -18.04 -7.69
CA PRO A 117 0.47 -18.02 -7.65
C PRO A 117 -0.12 -18.80 -6.46
N GLU A 118 0.54 -19.89 -6.04
CA GLU A 118 0.12 -20.70 -4.89
C GLU A 118 0.31 -19.93 -3.59
N LEU A 119 1.47 -19.28 -3.38
CA LEU A 119 1.73 -18.49 -2.19
C LEU A 119 0.81 -17.28 -2.10
N TRP A 120 0.54 -16.61 -3.22
CA TRP A 120 -0.39 -15.48 -3.29
C TRP A 120 -1.81 -15.88 -2.87
N LYS A 121 -2.30 -17.06 -3.29
CA LYS A 121 -3.62 -17.58 -2.88
C LYS A 121 -3.65 -18.02 -1.42
N LYS A 122 -2.58 -18.65 -0.95
CA LYS A 122 -2.50 -19.22 0.41
C LYS A 122 -2.50 -18.15 1.49
N ASN A 123 -1.87 -17.01 1.24
CA ASN A 123 -1.80 -15.89 2.18
C ASN A 123 -2.94 -14.90 1.94
N SER A 124 -3.26 -14.12 2.96
CA SER A 124 -4.22 -13.03 2.86
C SER A 124 -3.62 -11.85 2.07
N ARG A 125 -4.50 -11.07 1.45
CA ARG A 125 -4.14 -9.96 0.54
C ARG A 125 -4.87 -8.72 1.00
N VAL A 126 -4.31 -7.53 0.78
CA VAL A 126 -4.98 -6.30 1.18
C VAL A 126 -6.21 -6.07 0.31
N LYS A 127 -7.36 -5.80 0.92
CA LYS A 127 -8.60 -5.47 0.21
C LYS A 127 -8.87 -3.98 0.25
N THR A 128 -8.78 -3.38 1.42
CA THR A 128 -8.95 -1.93 1.59
C THR A 128 -7.69 -1.35 2.19
N LEU A 129 -7.13 -0.34 1.53
CA LEU A 129 -5.93 0.38 1.97
C LEU A 129 -6.30 1.85 2.23
N GLU A 130 -5.88 2.38 3.37
CA GLU A 130 -5.93 3.81 3.65
C GLU A 130 -4.58 4.45 3.35
N VAL A 131 -4.58 5.53 2.58
CA VAL A 131 -3.39 6.34 2.30
C VAL A 131 -3.48 7.62 3.14
N SER A 132 -2.40 7.96 3.83
CA SER A 132 -2.32 9.19 4.62
C SER A 132 -0.98 9.90 4.41
N LEU A 133 -1.02 11.23 4.54
CA LEU A 133 0.13 12.12 4.50
C LEU A 133 0.22 12.86 5.82
N ASN A 134 1.34 12.74 6.55
CA ASN A 134 1.56 13.38 7.85
C ASN A 134 0.44 13.14 8.86
N GLY A 135 -0.09 11.90 8.89
CA GLY A 135 -1.20 11.50 9.76
C GLY A 135 -2.58 11.98 9.32
N LYS A 136 -2.68 12.76 8.23
CA LYS A 136 -3.96 13.15 7.63
C LYS A 136 -4.33 12.15 6.53
N SER A 137 -5.48 11.49 6.70
CA SER A 137 -6.02 10.59 5.68
C SER A 137 -6.28 11.33 4.37
N LEU A 138 -5.76 10.79 3.27
CA LEU A 138 -6.04 11.23 1.89
C LEU A 138 -7.23 10.46 1.29
N GLY A 139 -7.51 9.28 1.83
CA GLY A 139 -8.65 8.47 1.44
C GLY A 139 -8.38 6.98 1.59
N ARG A 140 -9.43 6.20 1.32
CA ARG A 140 -9.37 4.74 1.26
C ARG A 140 -9.64 4.27 -0.15
N VAL A 141 -8.94 3.23 -0.55
CA VAL A 141 -9.11 2.57 -1.85
C VAL A 141 -9.34 1.09 -1.67
N VAL A 142 -10.18 0.52 -2.53
CA VAL A 142 -10.37 -0.93 -2.61
C VAL A 142 -9.44 -1.45 -3.70
N LEU A 143 -8.50 -2.30 -3.31
CA LEU A 143 -7.60 -2.96 -4.24
C LEU A 143 -8.33 -4.13 -4.92
N LYS A 144 -8.01 -4.35 -6.20
CA LYS A 144 -8.48 -5.53 -6.91
C LYS A 144 -7.75 -6.76 -6.37
N ASP A 145 -8.46 -7.89 -6.32
CA ASP A 145 -7.92 -9.17 -5.89
C ASP A 145 -7.08 -9.81 -7.00
N THR A 146 -5.92 -9.21 -7.27
CA THR A 146 -4.94 -9.66 -8.26
C THR A 146 -3.53 -9.42 -7.74
N ALA A 147 -2.58 -10.24 -8.21
CA ALA A 147 -1.15 -10.04 -7.98
C ALA A 147 -0.54 -9.03 -8.96
N SER A 148 -1.26 -8.64 -10.01
CA SER A 148 -0.73 -7.67 -10.98
C SER A 148 -0.54 -6.30 -10.35
N VAL A 149 0.41 -5.52 -10.90
CA VAL A 149 0.69 -4.16 -10.44
C VAL A 149 -0.56 -3.29 -10.49
N GLN A 150 -0.81 -2.60 -9.37
CA GLN A 150 -1.89 -1.65 -9.22
C GLN A 150 -1.34 -0.30 -8.81
N SER A 151 -1.81 0.76 -9.45
CA SER A 151 -1.44 2.14 -9.15
C SER A 151 -2.62 2.87 -8.53
N ILE A 152 -2.38 3.46 -7.36
CA ILE A 152 -3.30 4.35 -6.66
C ILE A 152 -2.88 5.78 -7.02
N HIS A 153 -3.60 6.39 -7.95
CA HIS A 153 -3.35 7.78 -8.36
C HIS A 153 -3.85 8.75 -7.30
N LEU A 154 -3.08 9.79 -7.06
CA LEU A 154 -3.38 10.85 -6.11
C LEU A 154 -3.80 12.13 -6.83
N PRO A 155 -4.58 13.00 -6.19
CA PRO A 155 -4.69 14.38 -6.65
C PRO A 155 -3.31 15.05 -6.60
N ASP A 156 -3.12 16.12 -7.37
CA ASP A 156 -1.87 16.89 -7.42
C ASP A 156 -1.37 17.23 -6.01
N THR A 157 -0.28 16.56 -5.60
CA THR A 157 0.28 16.64 -4.26
C THR A 157 1.78 16.84 -4.36
N GLU A 158 2.33 17.86 -3.69
CA GLU A 158 3.77 18.03 -3.54
C GLU A 158 4.22 17.56 -2.16
N VAL A 159 5.30 16.80 -2.13
CA VAL A 159 5.90 16.26 -0.90
C VAL A 159 7.39 16.59 -0.82
N GLY A 160 7.97 16.52 0.37
CA GLY A 160 9.40 16.70 0.63
C GLY A 160 9.70 16.51 2.11
N TYR A 161 10.96 16.57 2.54
CA TYR A 161 11.29 16.40 3.96
C TYR A 161 10.54 17.42 4.86
N PRO A 162 9.97 17.02 6.02
CA PRO A 162 9.95 15.70 6.65
C PRO A 162 8.65 14.91 6.42
N ASP A 163 8.05 15.04 5.24
CA ASP A 163 6.75 14.43 4.94
C ASP A 163 6.80 12.91 5.06
N LYS A 164 5.71 12.33 5.57
CA LYS A 164 5.53 10.91 5.82
C LYS A 164 4.30 10.41 5.11
N ILE A 165 4.47 9.40 4.25
CA ILE A 165 3.38 8.70 3.59
C ILE A 165 3.16 7.39 4.32
N ARG A 166 1.92 7.12 4.73
CA ARG A 166 1.57 5.87 5.40
C ARG A 166 0.43 5.16 4.69
N LEU A 167 0.65 3.87 4.48
CA LEU A 167 -0.30 2.90 3.94
C LEU A 167 -0.79 2.02 5.09
N THR A 168 -2.08 2.10 5.42
CA THR A 168 -2.69 1.33 6.53
C THR A 168 -3.66 0.30 5.97
N ILE A 169 -3.51 -0.96 6.40
CA ILE A 169 -4.39 -2.05 6.03
C ILE A 169 -5.69 -1.92 6.82
N ILE A 170 -6.81 -1.77 6.11
CA ILE A 170 -8.14 -1.62 6.71
C ILE A 170 -8.92 -2.93 6.69
N ASP A 171 -8.84 -3.67 5.57
CA ASP A 171 -9.55 -4.94 5.36
C ASP A 171 -8.71 -5.84 4.44
N THR A 172 -8.95 -7.15 4.49
CA THR A 172 -8.20 -8.16 3.72
C THR A 172 -9.11 -9.10 2.93
N TYR A 173 -8.61 -9.59 1.81
CA TYR A 173 -9.11 -10.81 1.19
C TYR A 173 -8.48 -12.00 1.93
N PRO A 174 -9.27 -12.97 2.41
CA PRO A 174 -8.72 -14.10 3.15
C PRO A 174 -7.86 -14.98 2.25
N GLY A 175 -6.75 -15.46 2.83
CA GLY A 175 -5.94 -16.53 2.27
C GLY A 175 -6.65 -17.88 2.40
N THR A 176 -6.27 -18.84 1.57
CA THR A 176 -6.83 -20.20 1.64
C THR A 176 -6.20 -21.06 2.75
N ALA A 177 -5.05 -20.64 3.29
CA ALA A 177 -4.31 -21.40 4.29
C ALA A 177 -3.81 -20.55 5.47
N TYR A 178 -3.40 -19.31 5.22
CA TYR A 178 -2.77 -18.45 6.22
C TYR A 178 -3.50 -17.10 6.33
N ALA A 179 -3.65 -16.63 7.57
CA ALA A 179 -4.16 -15.28 7.86
C ALA A 179 -3.09 -14.19 7.69
N ASP A 180 -1.85 -14.59 7.41
CA ASP A 180 -0.74 -13.67 7.16
C ASP A 180 -1.07 -12.80 5.95
N THR A 181 -0.90 -11.49 6.10
CA THR A 181 -1.20 -10.51 5.05
C THR A 181 0.11 -9.93 4.55
N CYS A 182 0.28 -9.94 3.22
CA CYS A 182 1.52 -9.60 2.57
C CYS A 182 1.36 -8.45 1.57
N ILE A 183 2.40 -7.62 1.44
CA ILE A 183 2.59 -6.68 0.32
C ILE A 183 3.99 -6.95 -0.24
N SER A 184 4.07 -7.37 -1.50
CA SER A 184 5.34 -7.73 -2.15
C SER A 184 6.13 -6.52 -2.63
N GLU A 185 5.46 -5.43 -3.02
CA GLU A 185 6.16 -4.22 -3.42
C GLU A 185 5.27 -2.99 -3.25
N VAL A 186 5.91 -1.86 -2.97
CA VAL A 186 5.39 -0.50 -2.97
C VAL A 186 6.42 0.43 -3.59
N ILE A 187 6.02 1.18 -4.61
CA ILE A 187 6.79 2.27 -5.19
C ILE A 187 5.95 3.55 -5.16
N LEU A 188 6.58 4.63 -4.69
CA LEU A 188 6.04 5.98 -4.86
C LEU A 188 6.42 6.51 -6.23
N GLU A 189 5.44 6.94 -7.02
CA GLU A 189 5.67 7.51 -8.35
C GLU A 189 5.59 9.04 -8.31
N GLY A 190 6.46 9.72 -9.06
CA GLY A 190 6.51 11.17 -9.10
C GLY A 190 7.82 11.74 -9.65
N ALA A 191 8.32 12.80 -8.98
CA ALA A 191 9.54 13.54 -9.32
C ALA A 191 9.52 14.46 -10.56
N HIS A 192 8.58 14.27 -11.50
CA HIS A 192 8.42 15.12 -12.69
C HIS A 192 7.00 15.69 -12.86
#